data_AF-A0A9D8D7X4-F1
#
_entry.id   AF-A0A9D8D7X4-F1
#
_cell.length_a   1.000
_cell.length_b   1.000
_cell.length_c   1.000
_cell.angle_alpha   90.00
_cell.angle_beta   90.00
_cell.angle_gamma   90.00
#
_symmetry.space_group_name_H-M   'P 1'
#
loop_
_entity.id
_entity.type
_entity.pdbx_description
1 polymer ?
#
loop_
_entity_poly.entity_id
_entity_poly.type
_entity_poly.pdbx_seq_one_letter_code
_entity_poly.pdbx_strand_id
1 'polypeptide(L)'
;MQGDGNTIARANMDGTGFDRNKINVGATYPGLAVADGSVYYKRGSSTIGRAKIDGTDVQDSFITGLSNLSSGLAVSSQYIYFSRTGGCSTRTWCIGRAKVDGTDVTPSLIIGPASNAGDIAVSAASTPTPVATPVATPVATPVATLLRTPTVNTNTPGENAVVTVLVQLAEEGKYTFVFEKPTSNEMPRERAISNR
;
A
#
# COMPACT_ATOMS: atom_id res chain seq x y z
N MET A 1 -48.97 -5.99 -16.88
CA MET A 1 -48.10 -4.80 -16.73
C MET A 1 -46.68 -5.32 -16.61
N GLN A 2 -45.92 -5.22 -17.70
CA GLN A 2 -44.51 -5.62 -17.74
C GLN A 2 -43.73 -4.52 -17.01
N GLY A 3 -43.06 -4.85 -15.91
CA GLY A 3 -42.30 -3.86 -15.15
C GLY A 3 -41.08 -3.44 -15.94
N ASP A 4 -40.92 -2.14 -16.18
CA ASP A 4 -39.72 -1.52 -16.77
C ASP A 4 -38.54 -1.56 -15.77
N GLY A 5 -38.16 -2.78 -15.36
CA GLY A 5 -37.55 -3.12 -14.06
C GLY A 5 -36.09 -2.77 -13.83
N ASN A 6 -35.53 -1.76 -14.50
CA ASN A 6 -34.11 -1.47 -14.44
C ASN A 6 -33.81 0.02 -14.13
N THR A 7 -34.56 0.59 -13.20
CA THR A 7 -34.37 1.96 -12.71
C THR A 7 -33.64 1.99 -11.37
N ILE A 8 -32.87 3.06 -11.12
CA ILE A 8 -32.37 3.39 -9.79
C ILE A 8 -33.41 4.31 -9.14
N ALA A 9 -33.97 3.87 -8.02
CA ALA A 9 -34.96 4.59 -7.25
C ALA A 9 -34.32 5.43 -6.13
N ARG A 10 -35.04 6.41 -5.61
CA ARG A 10 -34.62 7.25 -4.47
C ARG A 10 -35.77 7.40 -3.47
N ALA A 11 -35.44 7.47 -2.19
CA ALA A 11 -36.36 7.86 -1.12
C ALA A 11 -35.64 8.77 -0.12
N ASN A 12 -36.41 9.51 0.67
CA ASN A 12 -35.90 10.24 1.83
C ASN A 12 -35.47 9.27 2.94
N MET A 13 -34.61 9.74 3.85
CA MET A 13 -34.13 8.91 4.98
C MET A 13 -35.25 8.51 5.94
N ASP A 14 -36.35 9.25 5.99
CA ASP A 14 -37.56 8.92 6.76
C ASP A 14 -38.49 7.92 6.04
N GLY A 15 -38.08 7.43 4.86
CA GLY A 15 -38.85 6.51 4.03
C GLY A 15 -39.90 7.17 3.13
N THR A 16 -40.06 8.50 3.19
CA THR A 16 -41.01 9.23 2.33
C THR A 16 -40.40 9.58 0.97
N GLY A 17 -41.19 10.18 0.07
CA GLY A 17 -40.68 10.71 -1.19
C GLY A 17 -40.09 9.66 -2.14
N PHE A 18 -40.62 8.43 -2.09
CA PHE A 18 -40.19 7.34 -2.97
C PHE A 18 -40.47 7.67 -4.44
N ASP A 19 -39.40 7.71 -5.23
CA ASP A 19 -39.42 7.91 -6.67
C ASP A 19 -38.73 6.73 -7.35
N ARG A 20 -39.55 5.85 -7.95
CA ARG A 20 -39.09 4.64 -8.65
C ARG A 20 -38.36 4.96 -9.95
N ASN A 21 -38.69 6.06 -10.60
CA ASN A 21 -38.26 6.33 -11.98
C ASN A 21 -37.10 7.34 -12.02
N LYS A 22 -36.39 7.49 -10.90
CA LYS A 22 -35.43 8.59 -10.72
C LYS A 22 -34.29 8.56 -11.73
N ILE A 23 -33.74 7.39 -12.03
CA ILE A 23 -32.71 7.21 -13.06
C ILE A 23 -33.00 5.93 -13.86
N ASN A 24 -33.29 6.06 -15.16
CA ASN A 24 -33.49 4.92 -16.06
C ASN A 24 -32.19 4.57 -16.78
N VAL A 25 -31.48 3.57 -16.26
CA VAL A 25 -30.15 3.17 -16.78
C VAL A 25 -30.13 1.76 -17.32
N GLY A 26 -31.29 1.08 -17.40
CA GLY A 26 -31.35 -0.29 -17.91
C GLY A 26 -30.41 -1.27 -17.19
N ALA A 27 -29.95 -0.96 -15.97
CA ALA A 27 -28.95 -1.73 -15.24
C ALA A 27 -29.49 -3.13 -14.91
N THR A 28 -28.81 -4.16 -15.43
CA THR A 28 -29.30 -5.56 -15.37
C THR A 28 -28.86 -6.30 -14.11
N TYR A 29 -28.03 -5.71 -13.24
CA TYR A 29 -27.48 -6.41 -12.08
C TYR A 29 -27.17 -5.42 -10.94
N PRO A 30 -27.29 -5.83 -9.67
CA PRO A 30 -27.02 -4.97 -8.53
C PRO A 30 -25.55 -4.55 -8.54
N GLY A 31 -25.28 -3.32 -8.14
CA GLY A 31 -23.97 -2.71 -8.08
C GLY A 31 -24.09 -1.22 -8.34
N LEU A 32 -24.11 -0.44 -7.25
CA LEU A 32 -24.17 1.01 -7.31
C LEU A 32 -23.40 1.60 -6.13
N ALA A 33 -22.84 2.78 -6.36
CA ALA A 33 -22.21 3.59 -5.32
C ALA A 33 -22.54 5.07 -5.58
N VAL A 34 -22.61 5.86 -4.52
CA VAL A 34 -22.93 7.29 -4.59
C VAL A 34 -21.78 8.08 -4.01
N ALA A 35 -21.29 9.09 -4.74
CA ALA A 35 -20.26 10.01 -4.28
C ALA A 35 -20.39 11.35 -5.02
N ASP A 36 -20.13 12.46 -4.32
CA ASP A 36 -20.06 13.81 -4.87
C ASP A 36 -21.23 14.19 -5.82
N GLY A 37 -22.45 13.85 -5.40
CA GLY A 37 -23.67 14.16 -6.17
C GLY A 37 -23.88 13.29 -7.42
N SER A 38 -23.05 12.27 -7.60
CA SER A 38 -23.11 11.32 -8.71
C SER A 38 -23.43 9.90 -8.21
N VAL A 39 -24.12 9.14 -9.05
CA VAL A 39 -24.35 7.71 -8.89
C VAL A 39 -23.50 6.99 -9.93
N TYR A 40 -22.70 6.04 -9.46
CA TYR A 40 -21.93 5.11 -10.27
C TYR A 40 -22.66 3.77 -10.24
N TYR A 41 -22.81 3.13 -11.39
CA TYR A 41 -23.58 1.90 -11.49
C TYR A 41 -22.96 0.92 -12.47
N LYS A 42 -23.12 -0.36 -12.17
CA LYS A 42 -22.73 -1.43 -13.09
C LYS A 42 -23.65 -1.41 -14.31
N ARG A 43 -23.07 -1.37 -15.50
CA ARG A 43 -23.79 -1.45 -16.77
C ARG A 43 -23.33 -2.69 -17.53
N GLY A 44 -24.15 -3.74 -17.47
CA GLY A 44 -23.79 -5.04 -18.04
C GLY A 44 -22.62 -5.71 -17.31
N SER A 45 -21.74 -6.38 -18.05
CA SER A 45 -20.57 -7.11 -17.52
C SER A 45 -19.23 -6.45 -17.84
N SER A 46 -19.24 -5.32 -18.56
CA SER A 46 -18.03 -4.72 -19.14
C SER A 46 -17.93 -3.21 -19.01
N THR A 47 -18.96 -2.53 -18.48
CA THR A 47 -18.92 -1.09 -18.26
C THR A 47 -19.42 -0.68 -16.89
N ILE A 48 -18.91 0.46 -16.43
CA ILE A 48 -19.46 1.21 -15.30
C ILE A 48 -20.02 2.50 -15.89
N GLY A 49 -21.26 2.81 -15.56
CA GLY A 49 -21.91 4.06 -15.90
C GLY A 49 -21.87 5.06 -14.76
N ARG A 50 -22.12 6.33 -15.09
CA ARG A 50 -22.24 7.45 -14.16
C ARG A 50 -23.45 8.31 -14.51
N ALA A 51 -24.15 8.81 -13.51
CA ALA A 51 -25.22 9.80 -13.68
C ALA A 51 -25.21 10.78 -12.50
N LYS A 52 -25.76 11.98 -12.67
CA LYS A 52 -26.06 12.85 -11.52
C LYS A 52 -27.22 12.28 -10.71
N ILE A 53 -27.25 12.56 -9.41
CA ILE A 53 -28.29 12.07 -8.49
C ILE A 53 -29.69 12.62 -8.81
N ASP A 54 -29.77 13.71 -9.57
CA ASP A 54 -31.02 14.26 -10.09
C ASP A 54 -31.56 13.50 -11.32
N GLY A 55 -30.78 12.57 -11.88
CA GLY A 55 -31.10 11.78 -13.06
C GLY A 55 -30.59 12.35 -14.38
N THR A 56 -29.84 13.45 -14.36
CA THR A 56 -29.24 14.06 -15.55
C THR A 56 -27.80 13.56 -15.80
N ASP A 57 -27.21 13.92 -16.94
CA ASP A 57 -25.83 13.59 -17.32
C ASP A 57 -25.53 12.07 -17.24
N VAL A 58 -26.43 11.26 -17.80
CA VAL A 58 -26.29 9.80 -17.84
C VAL A 58 -25.23 9.41 -18.86
N GLN A 59 -24.21 8.69 -18.40
CA GLN A 59 -23.06 8.21 -19.16
C GLN A 59 -22.88 6.71 -18.95
N ASP A 60 -23.55 5.90 -19.76
CA ASP A 60 -23.54 4.44 -19.64
C ASP A 60 -22.18 3.77 -19.92
N SER A 61 -21.31 4.48 -20.65
CA SER A 61 -19.97 4.03 -21.04
C SER A 61 -18.88 4.86 -20.36
N PHE A 62 -19.11 5.28 -19.11
CA PHE A 62 -18.18 6.13 -18.37
C PHE A 62 -16.81 5.47 -18.15
N ILE A 63 -16.80 4.18 -17.77
CA ILE A 63 -15.60 3.34 -17.79
C ILE A 63 -15.86 2.13 -18.68
N THR A 64 -14.95 1.86 -19.60
CA THR A 64 -15.04 0.78 -20.60
C THR A 64 -13.81 -0.14 -20.57
N GLY A 65 -13.78 -1.16 -21.43
CA GLY A 65 -12.66 -2.10 -21.53
C GLY A 65 -12.57 -3.06 -20.35
N LEU A 66 -13.61 -3.13 -19.52
CA LEU A 66 -13.68 -4.08 -18.41
C LEU A 66 -14.26 -5.40 -18.93
N SER A 67 -13.96 -6.49 -18.22
CA SER A 67 -14.57 -7.79 -18.48
C SER A 67 -14.92 -8.46 -17.16
N ASN A 68 -16.03 -9.19 -17.17
CA ASN A 68 -16.55 -9.93 -16.02
C ASN A 68 -16.71 -9.08 -14.75
N LEU A 69 -17.29 -7.89 -14.88
CA LEU A 69 -17.66 -7.09 -13.72
C LEU A 69 -18.65 -7.83 -12.84
N SER A 70 -18.36 -7.83 -11.54
CA SER A 70 -19.26 -8.27 -10.48
C SER A 70 -19.97 -7.05 -9.87
N SER A 71 -20.78 -7.28 -8.85
CA SER A 71 -21.68 -6.30 -8.24
C SER A 71 -20.99 -5.28 -7.33
N GLY A 72 -19.88 -5.65 -6.70
CA GLY A 72 -19.20 -4.76 -5.74
C GLY A 72 -18.64 -3.51 -6.42
N LEU A 73 -19.12 -2.34 -5.98
CA LEU A 73 -18.68 -1.01 -6.38
C LEU A 73 -18.53 -0.13 -5.14
N ALA A 74 -17.42 0.58 -5.04
CA ALA A 74 -17.17 1.54 -3.97
C ALA A 74 -16.47 2.77 -4.52
N VAL A 75 -16.77 3.95 -3.98
CA VAL A 75 -16.21 5.22 -4.46
C VAL A 75 -15.64 6.01 -3.29
N SER A 76 -14.44 6.53 -3.50
CA SER A 76 -13.74 7.48 -2.63
C SER A 76 -13.62 8.82 -3.34
N SER A 77 -13.08 9.85 -2.67
CA SER A 77 -12.87 11.17 -3.28
C SER A 77 -11.96 11.17 -4.51
N GLN A 78 -11.15 10.13 -4.71
CA GLN A 78 -10.18 10.06 -5.81
C GLN A 78 -10.45 8.89 -6.77
N TYR A 79 -11.00 7.80 -6.26
CA TYR A 79 -11.03 6.53 -6.99
C TYR A 79 -12.37 5.81 -6.87
N ILE A 80 -12.72 5.12 -7.95
CA ILE A 80 -13.77 4.12 -8.06
C ILE A 80 -13.10 2.76 -7.99
N TYR A 81 -13.57 1.89 -7.09
CA TYR A 81 -13.14 0.51 -6.94
C TYR A 81 -14.26 -0.41 -7.39
N PHE A 82 -13.90 -1.46 -8.13
CA PHE A 82 -14.86 -2.38 -8.71
C PHE A 82 -14.37 -3.82 -8.64
N SER A 83 -15.29 -4.73 -8.32
CA SER A 83 -15.01 -6.17 -8.28
C SER A 83 -15.17 -6.81 -9.66
N ARG A 84 -14.30 -7.77 -9.97
CA ARG A 84 -14.33 -8.55 -11.21
C ARG A 84 -14.12 -10.03 -10.90
N THR A 85 -14.75 -10.89 -11.68
CA THR A 85 -14.67 -12.36 -11.54
C THR A 85 -14.05 -12.99 -12.79
N GLY A 86 -12.90 -13.64 -12.68
CA GLY A 86 -12.22 -14.25 -13.83
C GLY A 86 -11.55 -13.24 -14.77
N GLY A 87 -10.54 -13.68 -15.52
CA GLY A 87 -9.69 -12.80 -16.35
C GLY A 87 -8.63 -12.02 -15.54
N CYS A 88 -8.48 -12.31 -14.26
CA CYS A 88 -7.39 -11.85 -13.40
C CYS A 88 -6.31 -12.95 -13.40
N SER A 89 -5.05 -12.61 -13.66
CA SER A 89 -4.00 -13.53 -14.13
C SER A 89 -3.63 -14.70 -13.22
N THR A 90 -4.09 -14.78 -11.96
CA THR A 90 -3.80 -15.93 -11.08
C THR A 90 -4.88 -16.33 -10.05
N ARG A 91 -6.15 -15.88 -10.11
CA ARG A 91 -7.30 -16.45 -9.32
C ARG A 91 -8.67 -15.84 -9.66
N THR A 92 -9.73 -16.50 -9.16
CA THR A 92 -11.18 -16.35 -9.42
C THR A 92 -11.75 -14.92 -9.37
N TRP A 93 -11.10 -13.98 -8.69
CA TRP A 93 -11.57 -12.59 -8.59
C TRP A 93 -10.42 -11.59 -8.41
N CYS A 94 -10.69 -10.34 -8.77
CA CYS A 94 -9.83 -9.20 -8.49
C CYS A 94 -10.63 -7.94 -8.22
N ILE A 95 -9.96 -6.96 -7.59
CA ILE A 95 -10.44 -5.59 -7.46
C ILE A 95 -9.68 -4.74 -8.48
N GLY A 96 -10.42 -4.02 -9.31
CA GLY A 96 -9.90 -2.96 -10.15
C GLY A 96 -10.15 -1.58 -9.54
N ARG A 97 -9.48 -0.58 -10.10
CA ARG A 97 -9.58 0.82 -9.70
C ARG A 97 -9.55 1.71 -10.94
N ALA A 98 -10.29 2.81 -10.90
CA ALA A 98 -10.19 3.92 -11.85
C ALA A 98 -10.25 5.24 -11.08
N LYS A 99 -9.76 6.33 -11.66
CA LYS A 99 -10.01 7.67 -11.09
C LYS A 99 -11.49 8.02 -11.16
N VAL A 100 -11.94 8.89 -10.26
CA VAL A 100 -13.34 9.33 -10.15
C VAL A 100 -13.86 10.04 -11.42
N ASP A 101 -12.94 10.55 -12.25
CA ASP A 101 -13.18 11.14 -13.57
C ASP A 101 -13.26 10.11 -14.72
N GLY A 102 -13.09 8.82 -14.43
CA GLY A 102 -13.17 7.72 -15.39
C GLY A 102 -11.84 7.35 -16.04
N THR A 103 -10.76 8.09 -15.74
CA THR A 103 -9.43 7.84 -16.30
C THR A 103 -8.60 6.87 -15.45
N ASP A 104 -7.37 6.55 -15.90
CA ASP A 104 -6.39 5.74 -15.14
C ASP A 104 -6.95 4.40 -14.65
N VAL A 105 -7.57 3.68 -15.58
CA VAL A 105 -8.23 2.40 -15.31
C VAL A 105 -7.18 1.31 -15.13
N THR A 106 -7.12 0.75 -13.93
CA THR A 106 -6.34 -0.43 -13.55
C THR A 106 -7.30 -1.59 -13.22
N PRO A 107 -7.62 -2.47 -14.18
CA PRO A 107 -8.66 -3.49 -14.00
C PRO A 107 -8.34 -4.59 -12.99
N SER A 108 -7.07 -4.76 -12.62
CA SER A 108 -6.57 -5.85 -11.75
C SER A 108 -5.58 -5.31 -10.72
N LEU A 109 -6.02 -4.36 -9.88
CA LEU A 109 -5.19 -3.75 -8.85
C LEU A 109 -4.84 -4.73 -7.72
N ILE A 110 -5.82 -5.49 -7.25
CA ILE A 110 -5.65 -6.49 -6.19
C ILE A 110 -6.14 -7.83 -6.72
N ILE A 111 -5.30 -8.86 -6.65
CA ILE A 111 -5.66 -10.24 -6.99
C ILE A 111 -5.92 -10.99 -5.69
N GLY A 112 -7.15 -11.48 -5.51
CA GLY A 112 -7.57 -12.11 -4.27
C GLY A 112 -7.38 -13.64 -4.22
N PRO A 113 -7.38 -14.25 -3.02
CA PRO A 113 -7.40 -15.71 -2.87
C PRO A 113 -8.71 -16.31 -3.41
N ALA A 114 -8.73 -17.53 -3.96
CA ALA A 114 -9.77 -18.11 -4.84
C ALA A 114 -11.28 -18.05 -4.47
N SER A 115 -11.70 -17.46 -3.35
CA SER A 115 -13.10 -17.30 -2.92
C SER A 115 -13.75 -16.01 -3.42
N ASN A 116 -14.99 -16.06 -3.93
CA ASN A 116 -15.70 -14.91 -4.50
C ASN A 116 -15.68 -13.65 -3.61
N ALA A 117 -15.25 -12.51 -4.16
CA ALA A 117 -15.54 -11.21 -3.57
C ALA A 117 -17.00 -10.83 -3.87
N GLY A 118 -17.78 -10.60 -2.80
CA GLY A 118 -19.18 -10.17 -2.91
C GLY A 118 -19.29 -8.66 -3.10
N ASP A 119 -18.93 -7.90 -2.07
CA ASP A 119 -19.08 -6.46 -2.04
C ASP A 119 -17.77 -5.76 -1.61
N ILE A 120 -17.65 -4.46 -1.92
CA ILE A 120 -16.49 -3.63 -1.61
C ILE A 120 -16.97 -2.43 -0.80
N ALA A 121 -16.25 -2.11 0.27
CA ALA A 121 -16.38 -0.84 0.98
C ALA A 121 -15.02 -0.13 0.99
N VAL A 122 -15.06 1.20 1.02
CA VAL A 122 -13.88 2.05 1.21
C VAL A 122 -14.05 2.90 2.45
N SER A 123 -12.96 3.10 3.19
CA SER A 123 -12.89 4.06 4.29
C SER A 123 -11.93 5.17 3.93
N ALA A 124 -12.15 6.36 4.51
CA ALA A 124 -11.10 7.38 4.52
C ALA A 124 -9.88 6.80 5.22
N ALA A 125 -8.68 7.05 4.69
CA ALA A 125 -7.47 6.75 5.42
C ALA A 125 -7.51 7.56 6.71
N SER A 126 -7.40 6.88 7.85
CA SER A 126 -7.09 7.57 9.10
C SER A 126 -5.78 8.27 8.85
N THR A 127 -5.75 9.61 8.91
CA THR A 127 -4.47 10.26 9.12
C THR A 127 -3.98 9.69 10.45
N PRO A 128 -2.84 8.98 10.50
CA PRO A 128 -2.28 8.67 11.79
C PRO A 128 -2.13 10.03 12.46
N THR A 129 -2.80 10.23 13.60
CA THR A 129 -2.47 11.38 14.44
C THR A 129 -0.97 11.31 14.60
N PRO A 130 -0.19 12.32 14.14
CA PRO A 130 1.24 12.26 14.32
C PRO A 130 1.43 12.04 15.81
N VAL A 131 1.90 10.85 16.18
CA VAL A 131 2.30 10.57 17.55
C VAL A 131 3.33 11.65 17.80
N ALA A 132 3.03 12.57 18.72
CA ALA A 132 3.96 13.62 19.08
C ALA A 132 5.29 12.91 19.28
N THR A 133 6.30 13.24 18.46
CA THR A 133 7.64 12.72 18.63
C THR A 133 7.93 12.90 20.11
N PRO A 134 8.16 11.84 20.90
CA PRO A 134 8.47 12.01 22.31
C PRO A 134 9.63 13.00 22.32
N VAL A 135 9.43 14.18 22.92
CA VAL A 135 10.50 15.14 23.10
C VAL A 135 11.56 14.35 23.85
N ALA A 136 12.66 14.04 23.15
CA ALA A 136 13.76 13.34 23.76
C ALA A 136 14.14 14.18 24.98
N THR A 137 13.82 13.68 26.17
CA THR A 137 14.49 14.16 27.36
C THR A 137 15.97 14.02 27.03
N PRO A 138 16.80 15.06 27.17
CA PRO A 138 18.20 14.96 26.79
C PRO A 138 18.80 13.78 27.55
N VAL A 139 18.97 12.66 26.84
CA VAL A 139 19.66 11.50 27.37
C VAL A 139 21.09 11.99 27.55
N ALA A 140 21.56 11.98 28.79
CA ALA A 140 22.92 12.35 29.09
C ALA A 140 23.84 11.62 28.11
N THR A 141 24.61 12.37 27.32
CA THR A 141 25.61 11.80 26.42
C THR A 141 26.46 10.86 27.25
N PRO A 142 26.43 9.53 27.00
CA PRO A 142 27.19 8.63 27.83
C PRO A 142 28.67 8.93 27.58
N VAL A 143 29.36 9.41 28.62
CA VAL A 143 30.80 9.62 28.58
C VAL A 143 31.45 8.24 28.56
N ALA A 144 31.99 7.83 27.41
CA ALA A 144 32.76 6.61 27.29
C ALA A 144 34.01 6.72 28.18
N THR A 145 33.98 6.09 29.35
CA THR A 145 35.16 5.96 30.21
C THR A 145 35.89 4.69 29.81
N LEU A 146 37.11 4.83 29.29
CA LEU A 146 37.98 3.70 28.97
C LEU A 146 38.36 3.00 30.28
N LEU A 147 37.70 1.88 30.60
CA LEU A 147 37.92 1.18 31.88
C LEU A 147 39.20 0.35 31.90
N ARG A 148 39.85 0.10 30.75
CA ARG A 148 41.20 -0.48 30.60
C ARG A 148 41.59 -0.63 29.13
N THR A 149 42.88 -0.53 28.83
CA THR A 149 43.46 -1.02 27.57
C THR A 149 43.51 -2.55 27.63
N PRO A 150 42.81 -3.31 26.77
CA PRO A 150 42.98 -4.74 26.74
C PRO A 150 44.36 -5.09 26.17
N THR A 151 45.16 -5.85 26.91
CA THR A 151 46.38 -6.48 26.38
C THR A 151 46.00 -7.88 25.92
N VAL A 152 45.98 -8.12 24.61
CA VAL A 152 45.83 -9.47 24.05
C VAL A 152 47.24 -10.01 23.80
N ASN A 153 47.63 -11.06 24.53
CA ASN A 153 48.85 -11.80 24.24
C ASN A 153 48.55 -12.78 23.09
N THR A 154 49.07 -12.51 21.90
CA THR A 154 49.11 -13.49 20.82
C THR A 154 50.25 -14.47 21.12
N ASN A 155 49.97 -15.78 21.10
CA ASN A 155 50.96 -16.83 21.40
C ASN A 155 52.00 -17.04 20.27
N THR A 156 52.39 -15.97 19.56
CA THR A 156 53.38 -16.02 18.48
C THR A 156 54.63 -15.26 18.90
N PRO A 157 55.81 -15.91 19.03
CA PRO A 157 57.04 -15.20 19.40
C PRO A 157 57.41 -14.16 18.34
N GLY A 158 57.41 -12.88 18.72
CA GLY A 158 57.93 -11.77 17.90
C GLY A 158 56.90 -10.79 17.33
N GLU A 159 55.59 -10.98 17.54
CA GLU A 159 54.56 -10.09 16.99
C GLU A 159 53.64 -9.55 18.10
N ASN A 160 54.05 -8.45 18.74
CA ASN A 160 53.19 -7.70 19.66
C ASN A 160 52.20 -6.84 18.84
N ALA A 161 51.09 -7.42 18.40
CA ALA A 161 50.02 -6.66 17.76
C ALA A 161 49.21 -5.90 18.83
N VAL A 162 49.34 -4.57 18.87
CA VAL A 162 48.45 -3.73 19.69
C VAL A 162 47.10 -3.65 19.00
N VAL A 163 46.09 -4.38 19.50
CA VAL A 163 44.71 -4.29 19.03
C VAL A 163 43.98 -3.26 19.90
N THR A 164 43.59 -2.13 19.29
CA THR A 164 42.75 -1.14 19.95
C THR A 164 41.31 -1.64 19.95
N VAL A 165 40.73 -1.86 21.12
CA VAL A 165 39.31 -2.22 21.26
C VAL A 165 38.53 -0.94 21.58
N LEU A 166 37.70 -0.53 20.64
CA LEU A 166 36.72 0.53 20.86
C LEU A 166 35.40 -0.11 21.32
N VAL A 167 34.95 0.26 22.52
CA VAL A 167 33.65 -0.16 23.05
C VAL A 167 32.65 0.94 22.75
N GLN A 168 31.68 0.68 21.88
CA GLN A 168 30.58 1.60 21.62
C GLN A 168 29.32 1.14 22.35
N LEU A 169 28.72 2.05 23.10
CA LEU A 169 27.49 1.81 23.84
C LEU A 169 26.32 1.79 22.87
N ALA A 170 25.57 0.69 22.85
CA ALA A 170 24.38 0.53 22.02
C ALA A 170 23.18 0.31 22.93
N GLU A 171 22.55 1.38 23.44
CA GLU A 171 21.46 1.33 24.44
C GLU A 171 21.82 0.58 25.75
N GLU A 172 21.03 0.79 26.82
CA GLU A 172 21.36 0.28 28.15
C GLU A 172 21.61 -1.25 28.14
N GLY A 173 22.83 -1.64 28.54
CA GLY A 173 23.23 -3.04 28.72
C GLY A 173 23.68 -3.79 27.46
N LYS A 174 23.72 -3.15 26.29
CA LYS A 174 24.24 -3.74 25.05
C LYS A 174 25.55 -3.07 24.63
N TYR A 175 26.59 -3.90 24.48
CA TYR A 175 27.93 -3.47 24.06
C TYR A 175 28.29 -4.13 22.73
N THR A 176 28.79 -3.34 21.80
CA THR A 176 29.41 -3.86 20.57
C THR A 176 30.92 -3.75 20.70
N PHE A 177 31.61 -4.87 20.52
CA PHE A 177 33.07 -4.91 20.44
C PHE A 177 33.49 -4.88 18.97
N VAL A 178 34.26 -3.87 18.59
CA VAL A 178 34.86 -3.78 17.25
C VAL A 178 36.36 -4.06 17.39
N PHE A 179 36.83 -5.08 16.67
CA PHE A 179 38.25 -5.41 16.59
C PHE A 179 38.80 -4.85 15.28
N GLU A 180 39.65 -3.82 15.36
CA GLU A 180 40.39 -3.35 14.20
C GLU A 180 41.77 -4.03 14.18
N LYS A 181 42.05 -4.77 13.10
CA LYS A 181 43.40 -5.28 12.86
C LYS A 181 44.29 -4.08 12.47
N PRO A 182 45.46 -3.88 13.09
CA PRO A 182 46.35 -2.82 12.66
C PRO A 182 46.74 -3.05 11.20
N THR A 183 46.42 -2.09 10.33
CA THR A 183 46.84 -2.11 8.93
C THR A 183 48.36 -1.92 8.91
N SER A 184 49.11 -2.97 8.59
CA SER A 184 50.53 -2.86 8.28
C SER A 184 50.70 -2.07 6.97
N ASN A 185 50.72 -0.74 7.08
CA ASN A 185 51.19 0.10 5.99
C ASN A 185 52.71 0.04 5.98
N GLU A 186 53.25 -0.99 5.31
CA GLU A 186 54.46 -0.90 4.48
C GLU A 186 54.73 -2.26 3.82
N MET A 187 54.39 -2.38 2.55
CA MET A 187 55.24 -3.12 1.62
C MET A 187 55.25 -2.39 0.28
N PRO A 188 56.43 -1.96 -0.18
CA PRO A 188 56.69 -1.90 -1.62
C PRO A 188 57.87 -2.81 -2.01
N ARG A 189 57.52 -3.81 -2.83
CA ARG A 189 58.21 -4.31 -4.04
C ARG A 189 59.69 -4.77 -3.94
N GLU A 190 59.84 -6.09 -4.13
CA GLU A 190 60.91 -6.84 -4.82
C GLU A 190 62.31 -6.21 -5.01
N ARG A 191 63.34 -6.88 -4.48
CA ARG A 191 64.63 -7.11 -5.16
C ARG A 191 65.17 -8.51 -4.85
N ALA A 192 65.45 -9.27 -5.90
CA ALA A 192 66.22 -10.51 -5.83
C ALA A 192 67.70 -10.22 -5.52
N ILE A 193 68.30 -10.97 -4.59
CA ILE A 193 69.74 -11.24 -4.55
C ILE A 193 69.94 -12.72 -4.19
N SER A 194 70.53 -13.45 -5.13
CA SER A 194 71.09 -14.80 -4.98
C SER A 194 72.29 -14.78 -4.02
N ASN A 195 72.46 -15.82 -3.20
CA ASN A 195 73.78 -16.43 -3.00
C ASN A 195 73.73 -17.81 -2.32
N ARG A 196 74.32 -18.77 -3.04
CA ARG A 196 74.81 -20.13 -2.74
C ARG A 196 73.90 -21.14 -2.06
#